data_AF-A0A842RNW9-F1
#
_entry.id   AF-A0A842RNW9-F1
#
_cell.length_a   1.000
_cell.length_b   1.000
_cell.length_c   1.000
_cell.angle_alpha   90.00
_cell.angle_beta   90.00
_cell.angle_gamma   90.00
#
_symmetry.space_group_name_H-M   'P 1'
#
loop_
_entity.id
_entity.type
_entity.pdbx_description
1 polymer ?
#
loop_
_entity_poly.entity_id
_entity_poly.type
_entity_poly.pdbx_seq_one_letter_code
_entity_poly.pdbx_strand_id
1 'polypeptide(L)'
;MNLKESVNVFEGKTLSDIYINQIRNVMHNGESCAPRGLKIKELQPAITIIHNSVPILPLLFCPGRNWNPFFAIAELIWVLAGDEKTEWICKFNKSLIKFSNDKKKFDGAYGHRIRNHFIGSEAFVSAPVDQLKEVYDKLFYDKDTRQAVMVLWDAYRDNLKGSYDYPCNDMVMFKVRDNKLNMTVCNRSNDLILGLPYNVCVFGGIQRVLASMLGVNIGRQIHYSDSLHIYESEFERANMIIKRFVNFPFTTTALRNDSFFEYKNGFANGGLSVKNLEELDFITLAIKCGDICDLLINKKYDVWANFYKFLNSYLYFVKREYNECLKRFLFVGDDILFLNGAQYYLRVANERKGKKKKKHGASSVSVIDAFMASIRNEIKNRFIKQGEDYWDVVKYNYMLAFVEGENYDRIC
;
A
#
# COMPACT_ATOMS: atom_id res chain seq x y z
N MET A 1 37.81 16.13 13.58
CA MET A 1 37.01 15.19 12.78
C MET A 1 35.55 15.46 13.12
N ASN A 2 34.83 16.21 12.27
CA ASN A 2 33.42 16.56 12.49
C ASN A 2 32.55 15.32 12.23
N LEU A 3 32.47 14.43 13.21
CA LEU A 3 31.50 13.32 13.23
C LEU A 3 30.13 13.89 13.55
N LYS A 4 29.41 14.39 12.54
CA LYS A 4 27.96 14.58 12.57
C LYS A 4 27.44 14.86 11.15
N GLU A 5 27.64 13.92 10.24
CA GLU A 5 26.59 13.71 9.24
C GLU A 5 25.38 13.18 10.02
N SER A 6 24.41 14.06 10.25
CA SER A 6 23.18 13.70 10.95
C SER A 6 22.43 12.68 10.11
N VAL A 7 22.18 11.49 10.67
CA VAL A 7 21.25 10.53 10.07
C VAL A 7 19.90 11.23 9.86
N ASN A 8 19.37 11.17 8.64
CA ASN A 8 18.09 11.79 8.32
C ASN A 8 16.96 10.96 8.95
N VAL A 9 16.28 11.48 9.98
CA VAL A 9 15.16 10.77 10.63
C VAL A 9 13.85 11.49 10.34
N PHE A 10 12.86 10.73 9.85
CA PHE A 10 11.50 11.19 9.60
C PHE A 10 10.54 10.34 10.42
N GLU A 11 9.80 10.95 11.34
CA GLU A 11 8.95 10.24 12.29
C GLU A 11 7.54 10.82 12.33
N GLY A 12 6.53 9.95 12.20
CA GLY A 12 5.12 10.33 12.17
C GLY A 12 4.18 9.21 12.56
N LYS A 13 2.89 9.52 12.71
CA LYS A 13 1.85 8.50 12.98
C LYS A 13 1.54 7.70 11.72
N THR A 14 1.52 8.38 10.58
CA THR A 14 1.31 7.82 9.24
C THR A 14 2.43 8.27 8.29
N LEU A 15 2.57 7.58 7.15
CA LEU A 15 3.47 8.05 6.09
C LEU A 15 3.03 9.43 5.58
N SER A 16 1.74 9.70 5.46
CA SER A 16 1.21 10.98 5.01
C SER A 16 1.68 12.17 5.86
N ASP A 17 1.87 11.97 7.17
CA ASP A 17 2.33 13.02 8.08
C ASP A 17 3.76 13.50 7.76
N ILE A 18 4.60 12.61 7.23
CA ILE A 18 6.03 12.84 7.01
C ILE A 18 6.43 12.90 5.54
N TYR A 19 5.59 12.40 4.63
CA TYR A 19 5.92 12.21 3.22
C TYR A 19 6.39 13.49 2.53
N ILE A 20 5.74 14.63 2.81
CA ILE A 20 6.12 15.92 2.23
C ILE A 20 7.45 16.41 2.77
N ASN A 21 7.70 16.21 4.06
CA ASN A 21 8.98 16.60 4.68
C ASN A 21 10.12 15.75 4.13
N GLN A 22 9.88 14.46 3.86
CA GLN A 22 10.82 13.61 3.14
C GLN A 22 11.13 14.16 1.75
N ILE A 23 10.10 14.48 0.97
CA ILE A 23 10.28 15.00 -0.39
C ILE A 23 11.05 16.32 -0.36
N ARG A 24 10.66 17.27 0.50
CA ARG A 24 11.37 18.55 0.66
C ARG A 24 12.84 18.33 1.03
N ASN A 25 13.12 17.43 1.97
CA ASN A 25 14.48 17.18 2.42
C ASN A 25 15.34 16.57 1.30
N VAL A 26 14.86 15.53 0.60
CA VAL A 26 15.60 14.96 -0.55
C VAL A 26 15.80 16.01 -1.66
N MET A 27 14.77 16.82 -1.97
CA MET A 27 14.86 17.83 -3.02
C MET A 27 15.84 18.97 -2.67
N HIS A 28 15.95 19.36 -1.40
CA HIS A 28 16.77 20.49 -0.98
C HIS A 28 18.19 20.07 -0.56
N ASN A 29 18.30 19.02 0.23
CA ASN A 29 19.54 18.59 0.87
C ASN A 29 20.12 17.29 0.28
N GLY A 30 19.40 16.62 -0.63
CA GLY A 30 19.89 15.40 -1.26
C GLY A 30 21.05 15.65 -2.21
N GLU A 31 22.07 14.78 -2.14
CA GLU A 31 23.21 14.80 -3.03
C GLU A 31 22.82 14.32 -4.43
N SER A 32 23.46 14.86 -5.46
CA SER A 32 23.15 14.50 -6.85
C SER A 32 24.13 13.44 -7.37
N CYS A 33 23.59 12.33 -7.86
CA CYS A 33 24.38 11.27 -8.49
C CYS A 33 23.60 10.61 -9.63
N ALA A 34 24.19 9.64 -10.34
CA ALA A 34 23.54 8.99 -11.49
C ALA A 34 23.72 7.46 -11.55
N PRO A 35 23.15 6.68 -10.61
CA PRO A 35 23.25 5.22 -10.63
C PRO A 35 22.65 4.67 -11.92
N ARG A 36 23.42 3.83 -12.63
CA ARG A 36 23.04 3.28 -13.96
C ARG A 36 22.74 4.36 -15.01
N GLY A 37 23.30 5.56 -14.86
CA GLY A 37 23.06 6.70 -15.76
C GLY A 37 21.73 7.43 -15.51
N LEU A 38 20.97 7.07 -14.48
CA LEU A 38 19.73 7.73 -14.11
C LEU A 38 20.01 8.78 -13.04
N LYS A 39 19.86 10.07 -13.36
CA LYS A 39 20.09 11.16 -12.42
C LYS A 39 19.07 11.12 -11.28
N ILE A 40 19.57 11.25 -10.05
CA ILE A 40 18.78 11.28 -8.82
C ILE A 40 19.27 12.37 -7.88
N LYS A 41 18.42 12.75 -6.92
CA LYS A 41 18.83 13.32 -5.63
C LYS A 41 18.61 12.29 -4.53
N GLU A 42 19.56 12.11 -3.63
CA GLU A 42 19.47 11.11 -2.57
C GLU A 42 19.97 11.57 -1.20
N LEU A 43 19.38 11.00 -0.15
CA LEU A 43 19.87 11.09 1.23
C LEU A 43 20.44 9.74 1.64
N GLN A 44 21.64 9.75 2.24
CA GLN A 44 22.31 8.55 2.74
C GLN A 44 22.88 8.76 4.17
N PRO A 45 22.49 7.96 5.17
CA PRO A 45 21.28 7.14 5.24
C PRO A 45 20.05 7.98 5.62
N ALA A 46 18.86 7.40 5.43
CA ALA A 46 17.59 7.94 5.90
C ALA A 46 16.75 6.89 6.62
N ILE A 47 16.15 7.27 7.75
CA ILE A 47 15.28 6.44 8.58
C ILE A 47 13.87 7.01 8.56
N THR A 48 12.91 6.18 8.16
CA THR A 48 11.47 6.49 8.22
C THR A 48 10.84 5.70 9.36
N ILE A 49 10.23 6.37 10.33
CA ILE A 49 9.56 5.75 11.48
C ILE A 49 8.07 6.07 11.40
N ILE A 50 7.26 5.03 11.30
CA ILE A 50 5.80 5.12 11.29
C ILE A 50 5.31 4.40 12.55
N HIS A 51 4.64 5.12 13.45
CA HIS A 51 4.14 4.51 14.69
C HIS A 51 3.00 3.53 14.48
N ASN A 52 2.36 3.56 13.30
CA ASN A 52 1.22 2.71 12.95
C ASN A 52 0.16 2.72 14.06
N SER A 53 0.00 3.87 14.72
CA SER A 53 -0.93 4.09 15.84
C SER A 53 -2.40 4.05 15.43
N VAL A 54 -2.67 3.64 14.19
CA VAL A 54 -3.98 3.56 13.58
C VAL A 54 -4.22 2.11 13.18
N PRO A 55 -5.40 1.52 13.46
CA PRO A 55 -5.67 0.12 13.15
C PRO A 55 -5.89 -0.17 11.66
N ILE A 56 -5.56 0.75 10.74
CA ILE A 56 -5.81 0.67 9.29
C ILE A 56 -4.53 0.41 8.49
N LEU A 57 -4.65 -0.16 7.30
CA LEU A 57 -3.51 -0.30 6.38
C LEU A 57 -2.87 1.08 6.09
N PRO A 58 -1.53 1.24 6.11
CA PRO A 58 -0.87 2.53 5.96
C PRO A 58 -0.85 3.00 4.50
N LEU A 59 -2.03 3.33 3.97
CA LEU A 59 -2.21 3.91 2.65
C LEU A 59 -1.79 5.38 2.64
N LEU A 60 -1.21 5.83 1.52
CA LEU A 60 -0.80 7.21 1.34
C LEU A 60 -2.00 8.10 0.99
N PHE A 61 -2.35 9.02 1.89
CA PHE A 61 -3.25 10.13 1.62
C PHE A 61 -2.45 11.33 1.10
N CYS A 62 -2.28 11.39 -0.22
CA CYS A 62 -1.62 12.51 -0.88
C CYS A 62 -2.18 12.68 -2.31
N PRO A 63 -3.18 13.55 -2.54
CA PRO A 63 -3.83 13.65 -3.84
C PRO A 63 -2.88 14.05 -4.97
N GLY A 64 -1.92 14.94 -4.68
CA GLY A 64 -0.90 15.38 -5.64
C GLY A 64 0.00 14.25 -6.14
N ARG A 65 0.08 13.13 -5.41
CA ARG A 65 0.93 11.99 -5.77
C ARG A 65 0.36 11.18 -6.92
N ASN A 66 -0.96 11.16 -7.11
CA ASN A 66 -1.58 10.44 -8.22
C ASN A 66 -1.30 8.91 -8.21
N TRP A 67 -1.09 8.31 -7.04
CA TRP A 67 -0.80 6.87 -6.90
C TRP A 67 -2.00 5.97 -7.19
N ASN A 68 -1.75 4.66 -7.36
CA ASN A 68 -2.79 3.65 -7.61
C ASN A 68 -2.98 2.78 -6.36
N PRO A 69 -3.97 3.06 -5.49
CA PRO A 69 -4.18 2.28 -4.28
C PRO A 69 -4.61 0.84 -4.57
N PHE A 70 -5.26 0.58 -5.72
CA PHE A 70 -5.59 -0.79 -6.14
C PHE A 70 -4.34 -1.63 -6.40
N PHE A 71 -3.29 -1.00 -6.94
CA PHE A 71 -2.00 -1.67 -7.09
C PHE A 71 -1.35 -1.93 -5.73
N ALA A 72 -1.45 -1.01 -4.76
CA ALA A 72 -0.91 -1.23 -3.41
C ALA A 72 -1.52 -2.46 -2.72
N ILE A 73 -2.84 -2.61 -2.80
CA ILE A 73 -3.54 -3.77 -2.24
C ILE A 73 -3.24 -5.04 -3.05
N ALA A 74 -3.20 -4.95 -4.38
CA ALA A 74 -2.85 -6.08 -5.22
C ALA A 74 -1.43 -6.58 -4.91
N GLU A 75 -0.46 -5.68 -4.78
CA GLU A 75 0.92 -6.03 -4.47
C GLU A 75 1.04 -6.69 -3.09
N LEU A 76 0.34 -6.17 -2.06
CA LEU A 76 0.27 -6.82 -0.75
C LEU A 76 -0.20 -8.27 -0.87
N ILE A 77 -1.31 -8.51 -1.57
CA ILE A 77 -1.88 -9.85 -1.77
C ILE A 77 -0.92 -10.74 -2.58
N TRP A 78 -0.28 -10.19 -3.61
CA TRP A 78 0.68 -10.91 -4.44
C TRP A 78 1.92 -11.34 -3.65
N VAL A 79 2.41 -10.48 -2.76
CA VAL A 79 3.54 -10.77 -1.85
C VAL A 79 3.14 -11.80 -0.80
N LEU A 80 1.98 -11.65 -0.14
CA LEU A 80 1.50 -12.63 0.83
C LEU A 80 1.32 -14.01 0.17
N ALA A 81 0.85 -14.06 -1.08
CA ALA A 81 0.68 -15.29 -1.86
C ALA A 81 1.98 -16.02 -2.23
N GLY A 82 3.14 -15.41 -2.01
CA GLY A 82 4.40 -16.01 -2.44
C GLY A 82 4.62 -16.02 -3.95
N ASP A 83 3.94 -15.16 -4.71
CA ASP A 83 3.94 -15.21 -6.18
C ASP A 83 5.11 -14.41 -6.79
N GLU A 84 5.46 -14.79 -8.01
CA GLU A 84 6.49 -14.16 -8.86
C GLU A 84 5.97 -13.90 -10.28
N LYS A 85 4.78 -14.39 -10.63
CA LYS A 85 4.25 -14.32 -12.00
C LYS A 85 3.76 -12.91 -12.33
N THR A 86 4.05 -12.48 -13.56
CA THR A 86 3.69 -11.15 -14.07
C THR A 86 2.19 -11.02 -14.36
N GLU A 87 1.52 -12.11 -14.73
CA GLU A 87 0.18 -12.09 -15.32
C GLU A 87 -0.85 -11.38 -14.43
N TRP A 88 -0.90 -11.72 -13.15
CA TRP A 88 -1.93 -11.21 -12.24
C TRP A 88 -1.64 -9.77 -11.83
N ILE A 89 -0.44 -9.50 -11.32
CA ILE A 89 -0.07 -8.18 -10.78
C ILE A 89 -0.03 -7.10 -11.87
N CYS A 90 0.34 -7.45 -13.11
CA CYS A 90 0.32 -6.52 -14.24
C CYS A 90 -1.08 -6.05 -14.65
N LYS A 91 -2.16 -6.72 -14.20
CA LYS A 91 -3.54 -6.20 -14.37
C LYS A 91 -3.71 -4.85 -13.65
N PHE A 92 -2.99 -4.65 -12.54
CA PHE A 92 -3.05 -3.45 -11.70
C PHE A 92 -1.95 -2.43 -12.03
N ASN A 93 -0.81 -2.89 -12.54
CA ASN A 93 0.26 -2.02 -13.02
C ASN A 93 0.99 -2.63 -14.23
N LYS A 94 0.52 -2.30 -15.44
CA LYS A 94 1.10 -2.81 -16.70
C LYS A 94 2.56 -2.42 -16.90
N SER A 95 2.99 -1.30 -16.32
CA SER A 95 4.36 -0.81 -16.49
C SER A 95 5.39 -1.67 -15.78
N LEU A 96 4.99 -2.52 -14.82
CA LEU A 96 5.90 -3.44 -14.15
C LEU A 96 6.54 -4.44 -15.12
N ILE A 97 5.84 -4.81 -16.19
CA ILE A 97 6.31 -5.80 -17.17
C ILE A 97 7.69 -5.47 -17.76
N LYS A 98 8.11 -4.19 -17.72
CA LYS A 98 9.44 -3.76 -18.18
C LYS A 98 10.59 -4.31 -17.32
N PHE A 99 10.34 -4.61 -16.04
CA PHE A 99 11.34 -5.15 -15.11
C PHE A 99 11.46 -6.68 -15.20
N SER A 100 10.49 -7.36 -15.83
CA SER A 100 10.60 -8.80 -16.07
C SER A 100 11.47 -9.09 -17.28
N ASN A 101 12.48 -9.94 -17.09
CA ASN A 101 13.37 -10.42 -18.15
C ASN A 101 12.61 -11.21 -19.22
N ASP A 102 11.82 -12.20 -18.81
CA ASP A 102 11.12 -13.15 -19.69
C ASP A 102 9.65 -12.81 -19.93
N LYS A 103 9.17 -11.70 -19.35
CA LYS A 103 7.78 -11.22 -19.35
C LYS A 103 6.80 -12.17 -18.64
N LYS A 104 7.27 -13.23 -17.99
CA LYS A 104 6.45 -14.22 -17.26
C LYS A 104 6.63 -14.13 -15.76
N LYS A 105 7.85 -13.82 -15.28
CA LYS A 105 8.18 -13.76 -13.85
C LYS A 105 9.07 -12.56 -13.50
N PHE A 106 9.09 -12.21 -12.23
CA PHE A 106 9.96 -11.20 -11.62
C PHE A 106 11.04 -11.89 -10.78
N ASP A 107 12.32 -11.64 -11.09
CA ASP A 107 13.44 -12.27 -10.37
C ASP A 107 13.55 -11.75 -8.92
N GLY A 108 13.19 -10.48 -8.71
CA GLY A 108 13.22 -9.79 -7.42
C GLY A 108 11.90 -9.84 -6.65
N ALA A 109 10.96 -10.70 -7.06
CA ALA A 109 9.62 -10.80 -6.47
C ALA A 109 9.65 -11.08 -4.96
N TYR A 110 9.26 -10.10 -4.15
CA TYR A 110 9.30 -10.24 -2.68
C TYR A 110 8.49 -11.43 -2.16
N GLY A 111 7.33 -11.71 -2.75
CA GLY A 111 6.52 -12.85 -2.33
C GLY A 111 7.27 -14.16 -2.47
N HIS A 112 7.81 -14.43 -3.66
CA HIS A 112 8.62 -15.62 -3.89
C HIS A 112 9.83 -15.69 -2.96
N ARG A 113 10.57 -14.57 -2.77
CA ARG A 113 11.71 -14.51 -1.82
C ARG A 113 11.30 -14.88 -0.39
N ILE A 114 10.13 -14.42 0.06
CA ILE A 114 9.65 -14.65 1.43
C ILE A 114 9.13 -16.08 1.63
N ARG A 115 8.43 -16.65 0.65
CA ARG A 115 7.66 -17.91 0.84
C ARG A 115 8.30 -19.15 0.20
N ASN A 116 9.03 -18.98 -0.90
CA ASN A 116 9.25 -20.05 -1.90
C ASN A 116 10.66 -20.10 -2.52
N HIS A 117 11.65 -19.36 -2.01
CA HIS A 117 12.90 -19.12 -2.76
C HIS A 117 14.14 -19.87 -2.32
N PHE A 118 14.59 -19.69 -1.06
CA PHE A 118 15.93 -20.07 -0.61
C PHE A 118 16.09 -21.60 -0.53
N ILE A 119 16.32 -22.23 -1.68
CA ILE A 119 16.59 -23.67 -1.86
C ILE A 119 18.10 -23.84 -2.06
N GLY A 120 18.73 -24.77 -1.34
CA GLY A 120 20.08 -25.23 -1.67
C GLY A 120 21.25 -24.27 -1.41
N SER A 121 21.11 -23.29 -0.50
CA SER A 121 22.26 -22.45 -0.08
C SER A 121 23.29 -23.22 0.78
N GLU A 122 22.92 -24.40 1.30
CA GLU A 122 23.81 -25.44 1.80
C GLU A 122 23.36 -26.79 1.22
N ALA A 123 24.28 -27.77 1.15
CA ALA A 123 24.08 -29.10 0.54
C ALA A 123 22.92 -29.93 1.13
N PHE A 124 22.22 -29.43 2.16
CA PHE A 124 21.15 -30.13 2.89
C PHE A 124 19.78 -29.45 2.83
N VAL A 125 19.64 -28.26 2.23
CA VAL A 125 18.33 -27.61 2.09
C VAL A 125 17.64 -28.10 0.82
N SER A 126 16.85 -29.16 0.95
CA SER A 126 16.15 -29.82 -0.17
C SER A 126 14.80 -29.19 -0.54
N ALA A 127 14.34 -28.18 0.22
CA ALA A 127 13.03 -27.56 0.03
C ALA A 127 13.10 -26.03 0.17
N PRO A 128 12.15 -25.28 -0.44
CA PRO A 128 12.04 -23.85 -0.25
C PRO A 128 11.76 -23.47 1.20
N VAL A 129 12.29 -22.32 1.64
CA VAL A 129 12.04 -21.77 2.98
C VAL A 129 10.85 -20.80 2.96
N ASP A 130 9.84 -21.08 3.78
CA ASP A 130 8.75 -20.15 4.10
C ASP A 130 9.16 -19.30 5.31
N GLN A 131 9.83 -18.19 5.04
CA GLN A 131 10.35 -17.29 6.06
C GLN A 131 9.23 -16.59 6.85
N LEU A 132 8.06 -16.39 6.24
CA LEU A 132 6.91 -15.80 6.92
C LEU A 132 6.40 -16.74 8.02
N LYS A 133 6.30 -18.04 7.70
CA LYS A 133 5.97 -19.07 8.69
C LYS A 133 7.02 -19.16 9.79
N GLU A 134 8.31 -19.18 9.43
CA GLU A 134 9.38 -19.23 10.44
C GLU A 134 9.36 -18.04 11.40
N VAL A 135 9.11 -16.83 10.89
CA VAL A 135 8.96 -15.63 11.71
C VAL A 135 7.81 -15.77 12.68
N TYR A 136 6.65 -16.25 12.21
CA TYR A 136 5.50 -16.52 13.07
C TYR A 136 5.87 -17.54 14.16
N ASP A 137 6.42 -18.70 13.80
CA ASP A 137 6.77 -19.76 14.74
C ASP A 137 7.75 -19.24 15.81
N LYS A 138 8.82 -18.53 15.39
CA LYS A 138 9.81 -17.94 16.30
C LYS A 138 9.17 -16.98 17.31
N LEU A 139 8.30 -16.08 16.86
CA LEU A 139 7.61 -15.11 17.73
C LEU A 139 6.52 -15.73 18.59
N PHE A 140 5.91 -16.83 18.12
CA PHE A 140 4.90 -17.58 18.86
C PHE A 140 5.54 -18.33 20.05
N TYR A 141 6.66 -19.03 19.81
CA TYR A 141 7.37 -19.79 20.85
C TYR A 141 8.21 -18.91 21.79
N ASP A 142 8.83 -17.85 21.27
CA ASP A 142 9.60 -16.88 22.05
C ASP A 142 9.23 -15.45 21.61
N LYS A 143 8.31 -14.82 22.34
CA LYS A 143 7.86 -13.45 22.06
C LYS A 143 8.99 -12.42 22.12
N ASP A 144 10.04 -12.67 22.91
CA ASP A 144 11.16 -11.73 23.06
C ASP A 144 12.29 -11.95 22.06
N THR A 145 12.17 -12.99 21.22
CA THR A 145 13.18 -13.39 20.25
C THR A 145 13.73 -12.22 19.45
N ARG A 146 15.03 -12.29 19.18
CA ARG A 146 15.75 -11.37 18.29
C ARG A 146 16.09 -12.03 16.95
N GLN A 147 15.58 -13.23 16.71
CA GLN A 147 15.92 -14.10 15.58
C GLN A 147 14.80 -14.20 14.53
N ALA A 148 13.69 -13.48 14.72
CA ALA A 148 12.61 -13.36 13.74
C ALA A 148 13.02 -12.41 12.61
N VAL A 149 13.62 -12.97 11.55
CA VAL A 149 14.21 -12.25 10.42
C VAL A 149 13.76 -12.91 9.11
N MET A 150 13.44 -12.09 8.12
CA MET A 150 13.34 -12.48 6.70
C MET A 150 14.43 -11.79 5.91
N VAL A 151 14.99 -12.48 4.93
CA VAL A 151 15.93 -11.95 3.94
C VAL A 151 15.30 -11.98 2.56
N LEU A 152 15.60 -10.97 1.76
CA LEU A 152 15.08 -10.80 0.40
C LEU A 152 16.22 -10.87 -0.62
N TRP A 153 17.40 -10.36 -0.25
CA TRP A 153 18.63 -10.44 -1.04
C TRP A 153 19.23 -11.85 -0.96
N ASP A 154 19.49 -12.45 -2.12
CA ASP A 154 20.23 -13.70 -2.27
C ASP A 154 21.58 -13.43 -2.92
N ALA A 155 22.67 -13.62 -2.16
CA ALA A 155 24.01 -13.37 -2.65
C ALA A 155 24.39 -14.21 -3.88
N TYR A 156 23.86 -15.43 -4.04
CA TYR A 156 24.18 -16.29 -5.18
C TYR A 156 23.46 -15.88 -6.46
N ARG A 157 22.38 -15.11 -6.36
CA ARG A 157 21.59 -14.66 -7.51
C ARG A 157 21.77 -13.18 -7.78
N ASP A 158 21.70 -12.36 -6.75
CA ASP A 158 21.56 -10.92 -6.88
C ASP A 158 22.93 -10.22 -7.02
N ASN A 159 24.03 -10.86 -6.59
CA ASN A 159 25.38 -10.36 -6.88
C ASN A 159 25.84 -10.68 -8.32
N LEU A 160 25.12 -11.57 -9.01
CA LEU A 160 25.41 -11.91 -10.40
C LEU A 160 24.71 -10.93 -11.36
N LYS A 161 25.37 -10.63 -12.48
CA LYS A 161 24.77 -9.81 -13.55
C LYS A 161 23.75 -10.64 -14.32
N GLY A 162 22.58 -10.07 -14.59
CA GLY A 162 21.62 -10.69 -15.51
C GLY A 162 20.15 -10.35 -15.28
N SER A 163 19.79 -9.70 -14.17
CA SER A 163 18.41 -9.31 -13.90
C SER A 163 18.16 -7.83 -14.16
N TYR A 164 16.97 -7.49 -14.67
CA TYR A 164 16.45 -6.12 -14.66
C TYR A 164 15.73 -5.78 -13.34
N ASP A 165 15.56 -6.76 -12.45
CA ASP A 165 14.73 -6.68 -11.25
C ASP A 165 15.43 -7.31 -10.05
N TYR A 166 16.26 -6.52 -9.37
CA TYR A 166 16.88 -6.90 -8.11
C TYR A 166 16.05 -6.36 -6.95
N PRO A 167 15.85 -7.13 -5.86
CA PRO A 167 15.10 -6.65 -4.71
C PRO A 167 15.75 -5.40 -4.13
N CYS A 168 14.96 -4.37 -3.85
CA CYS A 168 15.42 -3.10 -3.27
C CYS A 168 15.40 -3.12 -1.73
N ASN A 169 14.55 -3.97 -1.16
CA ASN A 169 14.53 -4.28 0.26
C ASN A 169 15.36 -5.55 0.48
N ASP A 170 16.23 -5.56 1.48
CA ASP A 170 17.22 -6.62 1.66
C ASP A 170 16.86 -7.55 2.83
N MET A 171 16.31 -6.97 3.91
CA MET A 171 16.04 -7.68 5.15
C MET A 171 14.84 -7.07 5.88
N VAL A 172 14.08 -7.91 6.59
CA VAL A 172 13.01 -7.51 7.48
C VAL A 172 13.19 -8.18 8.84
N MET A 173 13.16 -7.42 9.92
CA MET A 173 13.32 -7.90 11.29
C MET A 173 12.08 -7.59 12.12
N PHE A 174 11.67 -8.54 12.96
CA PHE A 174 10.46 -8.45 13.78
C PHE A 174 10.78 -8.61 15.26
N LYS A 175 10.09 -7.83 16.11
CA LYS A 175 10.23 -7.89 17.58
C LYS A 175 8.89 -7.56 18.24
N VAL A 176 8.39 -8.43 19.12
CA VAL A 176 7.28 -8.05 20.02
C VAL A 176 7.85 -7.34 21.24
N ARG A 177 7.45 -6.10 21.49
CA ARG A 177 7.79 -5.34 22.71
C ARG A 177 6.55 -4.63 23.21
N ASP A 178 6.30 -4.63 24.51
CA ASP A 178 5.09 -4.02 25.11
C ASP A 178 3.79 -4.50 24.44
N ASN A 179 3.71 -5.80 24.17
CA ASN A 179 2.62 -6.44 23.44
C ASN A 179 2.32 -5.82 22.07
N LYS A 180 3.35 -5.24 21.42
CA LYS A 180 3.28 -4.65 20.07
C LYS A 180 4.31 -5.27 19.15
N LEU A 181 3.90 -5.75 17.98
CA LEU A 181 4.79 -6.24 16.94
C LEU A 181 5.44 -5.06 16.22
N ASN A 182 6.73 -4.83 16.48
CA ASN A 182 7.56 -3.86 15.76
C ASN A 182 8.23 -4.54 14.57
N MET A 183 8.42 -3.79 13.49
CA MET A 183 9.04 -4.26 12.25
C MET A 183 10.08 -3.26 11.76
N THR A 184 11.23 -3.75 11.32
CA THR A 184 12.29 -2.95 10.69
C THR A 184 12.62 -3.52 9.33
N VAL A 185 12.49 -2.72 8.28
CA VAL A 185 12.84 -3.06 6.90
C VAL A 185 14.13 -2.34 6.57
N CYS A 186 15.16 -3.07 6.15
CA CYS A 186 16.38 -2.50 5.60
C CYS A 186 16.31 -2.52 4.08
N ASN A 187 16.66 -1.41 3.44
CA ASN A 187 16.61 -1.23 2.00
C ASN A 187 17.89 -0.53 1.51
N ARG A 188 18.60 -1.15 0.57
CA ARG A 188 19.76 -0.57 -0.13
C ARG A 188 19.38 0.61 -1.03
N SER A 189 18.13 0.68 -1.48
CA SER A 189 17.67 1.73 -2.41
C SER A 189 16.16 1.89 -2.34
N ASN A 190 15.69 3.12 -2.14
CA ASN A 190 14.27 3.39 -1.92
C ASN A 190 13.84 4.64 -2.70
N ASP A 191 13.10 4.42 -3.80
CA ASP A 191 12.49 5.51 -4.57
C ASP A 191 11.38 6.14 -3.74
N LEU A 192 11.60 7.37 -3.27
CA LEU A 192 10.69 8.08 -2.39
C LEU A 192 9.35 8.39 -3.08
N ILE A 193 9.32 8.63 -4.39
CA ILE A 193 8.08 8.95 -5.10
C ILE A 193 7.34 7.65 -5.44
N LEU A 194 7.99 6.73 -6.14
CA LEU A 194 7.32 5.54 -6.67
C LEU A 194 7.34 4.35 -5.72
N GLY A 195 8.43 4.08 -5.01
CA GLY A 195 8.63 2.84 -4.25
C GLY A 195 8.14 2.91 -2.81
N LEU A 196 8.63 3.86 -2.01
CA LEU A 196 8.40 3.94 -0.57
C LEU A 196 6.91 3.82 -0.18
N PRO A 197 5.96 4.53 -0.81
CA PRO A 197 4.55 4.42 -0.44
C PRO A 197 3.97 3.01 -0.58
N TYR A 198 4.33 2.29 -1.64
CA TYR A 198 3.88 0.91 -1.83
C TYR A 198 4.58 -0.05 -0.87
N ASN A 199 5.90 0.11 -0.66
CA ASN A 199 6.66 -0.70 0.30
C ASN A 199 6.09 -0.53 1.73
N VAL A 200 5.79 0.69 2.16
CA VAL A 200 5.15 0.94 3.47
C VAL A 200 3.82 0.20 3.58
N CYS A 201 2.98 0.27 2.55
CA CYS A 201 1.70 -0.44 2.49
C CYS A 201 1.87 -1.97 2.56
N VAL A 202 2.74 -2.54 1.73
CA VAL A 202 3.01 -4.00 1.64
C VAL A 202 3.54 -4.52 2.98
N PHE A 203 4.62 -3.95 3.48
CA PHE A 203 5.19 -4.39 4.75
C PHE A 203 4.23 -4.10 5.92
N GLY A 204 3.49 -3.00 5.88
CA GLY A 204 2.48 -2.68 6.88
C GLY A 204 1.34 -3.71 6.91
N GLY A 205 0.95 -4.24 5.75
CA GLY A 205 0.01 -5.36 5.65
C GLY A 205 0.58 -6.65 6.25
N ILE A 206 1.83 -7.01 5.91
CA ILE A 206 2.52 -8.17 6.48
C ILE A 206 2.61 -8.08 8.01
N GLN A 207 3.03 -6.92 8.54
CA GLN A 207 3.09 -6.65 9.98
C GLN A 207 1.73 -6.89 10.65
N ARG A 208 0.65 -6.45 10.01
CA ARG A 208 -0.70 -6.59 10.57
C ARG A 208 -1.21 -8.03 10.55
N VAL A 209 -0.97 -8.77 9.48
CA VAL A 209 -1.27 -10.20 9.40
C VAL A 209 -0.56 -10.96 10.52
N LEU A 210 0.75 -10.75 10.68
CA LEU A 210 1.53 -11.40 11.74
C LEU A 210 1.06 -11.01 13.14
N ALA A 211 0.81 -9.71 13.39
CA ALA A 211 0.33 -9.25 14.68
C ALA A 211 -1.04 -9.83 15.04
N SER A 212 -1.95 -9.93 14.06
CA SER A 212 -3.26 -10.56 14.22
C SER A 212 -3.13 -12.03 14.61
N MET A 213 -2.26 -12.78 13.93
CA MET A 213 -2.04 -14.20 14.23
C MET A 213 -1.38 -14.41 15.60
N LEU A 214 -0.48 -13.51 15.99
CA LEU A 214 0.20 -13.54 17.29
C LEU A 214 -0.68 -13.03 18.44
N GLY A 215 -1.84 -12.43 18.15
CA GLY A 215 -2.71 -11.81 19.15
C GLY A 215 -2.07 -10.61 19.85
N VAL A 216 -1.26 -9.83 19.13
CA VAL A 216 -0.56 -8.64 19.67
C VAL A 216 -0.97 -7.38 18.91
N ASN A 217 -0.73 -6.22 19.53
CA ASN A 217 -1.00 -4.94 18.89
C ASN A 217 0.04 -4.61 17.80
N ILE A 218 -0.27 -3.63 16.97
CA ILE A 218 0.68 -3.09 15.98
C ILE A 218 1.66 -2.15 16.67
N GLY A 219 2.95 -2.39 16.45
CA GLY A 219 4.04 -1.50 16.85
C GLY A 219 4.56 -0.66 15.69
N ARG A 220 5.72 -0.04 15.89
CA ARG A 220 6.32 0.83 14.87
C ARG A 220 6.81 0.02 13.66
N GLN A 221 6.68 0.64 12.50
CA GLN A 221 7.31 0.22 11.26
C GLN A 221 8.46 1.19 10.96
N ILE A 222 9.68 0.64 10.87
CA ILE A 222 10.90 1.40 10.61
C ILE A 222 11.42 0.99 9.23
N HIS A 223 11.72 1.95 8.37
CA HIS A 223 12.45 1.71 7.12
C HIS A 223 13.81 2.40 7.22
N TYR A 224 14.87 1.59 7.22
CA TYR A 224 16.24 2.06 7.07
C TYR A 224 16.58 2.03 5.58
N SER A 225 16.68 3.20 4.97
CA SER A 225 17.06 3.37 3.57
C SER A 225 18.51 3.83 3.50
N ASP A 226 19.36 3.00 2.90
CA ASP A 226 20.74 3.38 2.60
C ASP A 226 20.76 4.53 1.58
N SER A 227 19.98 4.40 0.50
CA SER A 227 19.71 5.46 -0.48
C SER A 227 18.21 5.77 -0.54
N LEU A 228 17.77 6.88 0.07
CA LEU A 228 16.42 7.42 -0.11
C LEU A 228 16.45 8.51 -1.18
N HIS A 229 15.84 8.27 -2.34
CA HIS A 229 16.08 9.10 -3.52
C HIS A 229 14.84 9.49 -4.31
N ILE A 230 14.98 10.54 -5.11
CA ILE A 230 14.01 10.98 -6.12
C ILE A 230 14.74 11.05 -7.46
N TYR A 231 14.20 10.39 -8.49
CA TYR A 231 14.69 10.52 -9.86
C TYR A 231 14.42 11.93 -10.42
N GLU A 232 15.35 12.45 -11.22
CA GLU A 232 15.20 13.75 -11.89
C GLU A 232 13.90 13.82 -12.72
N SER A 233 13.52 12.71 -13.36
CA SER A 233 12.26 12.58 -14.10
C SER A 233 11.00 12.77 -13.26
N GLU A 234 11.11 12.72 -11.93
CA GLU A 234 10.02 12.87 -10.98
C GLU A 234 10.06 14.21 -10.23
N PHE A 235 11.00 15.10 -10.51
CA PHE A 235 11.10 16.41 -9.83
C PHE A 235 9.87 17.30 -10.01
N GLU A 236 9.30 17.33 -11.22
CA GLU A 236 8.07 18.08 -11.46
C GLU A 236 6.92 17.50 -10.63
N ARG A 237 6.82 16.16 -10.55
CA ARG A 237 5.80 15.49 -9.72
C ARG A 237 6.04 15.77 -8.24
N ALA A 238 7.29 15.76 -7.76
CA ALA A 238 7.64 16.11 -6.39
C ALA A 238 7.17 17.53 -6.03
N ASN A 239 7.43 18.51 -6.90
CA ASN A 239 6.96 19.89 -6.72
C ASN A 239 5.43 19.99 -6.73
N MET A 240 4.75 19.25 -7.61
CA MET A 240 3.28 19.19 -7.63
C MET A 240 2.71 18.59 -6.33
N ILE A 241 3.33 17.54 -5.80
CA ILE A 241 2.95 16.92 -4.53
C ILE A 241 3.06 17.94 -3.39
N ILE A 242 4.19 18.65 -3.30
CA ILE A 242 4.42 19.68 -2.28
C ILE A 242 3.36 20.79 -2.39
N LYS A 243 3.07 21.25 -3.62
CA LYS A 243 2.11 22.35 -3.88
C LYS A 243 0.65 21.97 -3.57
N ARG A 244 0.27 20.72 -3.79
CA ARG A 244 -1.09 20.21 -3.56
C ARG A 244 -1.25 19.52 -2.21
N PHE A 245 -0.25 19.63 -1.33
CA PHE A 245 -0.37 19.04 -0.02
C PHE A 245 -1.41 19.77 0.79
N VAL A 246 -2.41 19.03 1.23
CA VAL A 246 -3.36 19.47 2.25
C VAL A 246 -2.96 18.74 3.52
N ASN A 247 -2.55 19.49 4.54
CA ASN A 247 -2.29 18.90 5.86
C ASN A 247 -3.65 18.50 6.44
N PHE A 248 -4.02 17.24 6.24
CA PHE A 248 -5.26 16.72 6.75
C PHE A 248 -5.04 16.34 8.21
N PRO A 249 -5.69 16.98 9.20
CA PRO A 249 -5.67 16.50 10.57
C PRO A 249 -6.48 15.21 10.62
N PHE A 250 -5.84 14.11 10.26
CA PHE A 250 -6.45 12.78 10.25
C PHE A 250 -6.60 12.32 11.70
N THR A 251 -7.58 12.85 12.43
CA THR A 251 -8.03 12.22 13.67
C THR A 251 -8.86 11.01 13.27
N THR A 252 -8.25 9.85 13.39
CA THR A 252 -8.78 8.52 13.04
C THR A 252 -10.09 8.17 13.75
N THR A 253 -10.52 9.00 14.69
CA THR A 253 -11.80 8.97 15.40
C THR A 253 -13.02 9.30 14.53
N ALA A 254 -12.85 9.92 13.35
CA ALA A 254 -13.95 10.35 12.50
C ALA A 254 -14.37 9.36 11.40
N LEU A 255 -13.62 8.27 11.19
CA LEU A 255 -13.94 7.26 10.18
C LEU A 255 -14.57 6.04 10.81
N ARG A 256 -15.41 5.33 10.04
CA ARG A 256 -15.87 3.98 10.41
C ARG A 256 -14.70 3.03 10.24
N ASN A 257 -13.84 3.05 11.25
CA ASN A 257 -12.73 2.14 11.36
C ASN A 257 -13.18 0.98 12.23
N ASP A 258 -13.87 0.02 11.61
CA ASP A 258 -13.82 -1.35 12.12
C ASP A 258 -12.41 -1.84 11.76
N SER A 259 -11.45 -1.40 12.57
CA SER A 259 -10.32 -2.22 13.02
C SER A 259 -10.00 -3.39 12.09
N PHE A 260 -9.13 -3.09 11.14
CA PHE A 260 -8.72 -3.95 10.02
C PHE A 260 -8.28 -5.36 10.43
N PHE A 261 -7.91 -5.53 11.70
CA PHE A 261 -7.62 -6.80 12.38
C PHE A 261 -8.08 -6.77 13.85
N GLU A 262 -9.29 -6.27 14.17
CA GLU A 262 -9.72 -6.26 15.57
C GLU A 262 -9.70 -7.66 16.16
N TYR A 263 -8.77 -7.81 17.09
CA TYR A 263 -8.89 -8.69 18.22
C TYR A 263 -10.10 -8.24 19.05
N LYS A 264 -11.31 -8.64 18.63
CA LYS A 264 -12.42 -8.71 19.56
C LYS A 264 -12.19 -9.92 20.44
N ASN A 265 -11.79 -9.67 21.68
CA ASN A 265 -11.95 -10.62 22.77
C ASN A 265 -13.34 -11.24 22.67
N GLY A 266 -13.40 -12.54 22.36
CA GLY A 266 -14.65 -13.28 22.31
C GLY A 266 -14.84 -14.04 21.01
N PHE A 267 -14.80 -15.37 21.12
CA PHE A 267 -15.55 -16.25 20.23
C PHE A 267 -17.02 -15.79 20.21
N ALA A 268 -17.41 -14.98 19.22
CA ALA A 268 -18.82 -14.69 18.97
C ALA A 268 -19.05 -14.30 17.51
N ASN A 269 -19.45 -15.29 16.72
CA ASN A 269 -20.36 -15.23 15.59
C ASN A 269 -20.14 -14.14 14.51
N GLY A 270 -19.42 -14.53 13.45
CA GLY A 270 -19.77 -14.11 12.09
C GLY A 270 -18.89 -13.05 11.43
N GLY A 271 -17.62 -13.37 11.18
CA GLY A 271 -16.74 -12.60 10.29
C GLY A 271 -15.39 -13.32 10.22
N LEU A 272 -14.80 -13.47 9.03
CA LEU A 272 -13.55 -14.22 8.84
C LEU A 272 -12.42 -13.59 9.69
N SER A 273 -12.07 -14.23 10.80
CA SER A 273 -10.82 -13.99 11.52
C SER A 273 -9.77 -14.90 10.88
N VAL A 274 -8.66 -14.37 10.35
CA VAL A 274 -7.58 -15.23 9.84
C VAL A 274 -6.92 -15.92 11.02
N LYS A 275 -7.23 -17.20 11.23
CA LYS A 275 -6.74 -17.95 12.40
C LYS A 275 -5.39 -18.61 12.14
N ASN A 276 -5.00 -18.83 10.88
CA ASN A 276 -3.72 -19.46 10.50
C ASN A 276 -3.24 -19.03 9.09
N LEU A 277 -1.99 -19.39 8.74
CA LEU A 277 -1.41 -19.10 7.41
C LEU A 277 -2.11 -19.84 6.27
N GLU A 278 -2.67 -21.02 6.53
CA GLU A 278 -3.37 -21.81 5.50
C GLU A 278 -4.67 -21.13 5.03
N GLU A 279 -5.43 -20.56 5.98
CA GLU A 279 -6.64 -19.78 5.70
C GLU A 279 -6.30 -18.49 4.95
N LEU A 280 -5.18 -17.84 5.32
CA LEU A 280 -4.66 -16.69 4.59
C LEU A 280 -4.36 -17.04 3.13
N ASP A 281 -3.69 -18.16 2.87
CA ASP A 281 -3.33 -18.61 1.52
C ASP A 281 -4.57 -18.93 0.69
N PHE A 282 -5.59 -19.58 1.26
CA PHE A 282 -6.86 -19.85 0.58
C PHE A 282 -7.57 -18.56 0.17
N ILE A 283 -7.71 -17.59 1.08
CA ILE A 283 -8.38 -16.32 0.80
C ILE A 283 -7.58 -15.51 -0.23
N THR A 284 -6.27 -15.51 -0.10
CA THR A 284 -5.35 -14.87 -1.04
C THR A 284 -5.51 -15.46 -2.44
N LEU A 285 -5.58 -16.78 -2.56
CA LEU A 285 -5.84 -17.48 -3.81
C LEU A 285 -7.21 -17.11 -4.41
N ALA A 286 -8.26 -17.09 -3.59
CA ALA A 286 -9.60 -16.69 -4.01
C ALA A 286 -9.61 -15.27 -4.62
N ILE A 287 -8.99 -14.31 -3.93
CA ILE A 287 -8.90 -12.92 -4.42
C ILE A 287 -8.10 -12.86 -5.73
N LYS A 288 -7.04 -13.66 -5.87
CA LYS A 288 -6.22 -13.67 -7.08
C LYS A 288 -6.91 -14.33 -8.27
N CYS A 289 -7.58 -15.45 -8.09
CA CYS A 289 -8.29 -16.13 -9.17
C CYS A 289 -9.49 -15.32 -9.68
N GLY A 290 -9.99 -14.37 -8.88
CA GLY A 290 -11.23 -13.66 -9.18
C GLY A 290 -12.48 -14.54 -8.98
N ASP A 291 -12.25 -15.77 -8.53
CA ASP A 291 -13.27 -16.75 -8.17
C ASP A 291 -13.57 -16.57 -6.67
N ILE A 292 -14.80 -16.13 -6.33
CA ILE A 292 -15.62 -16.62 -5.18
C ILE A 292 -16.78 -15.67 -4.80
N CYS A 293 -17.96 -16.31 -4.70
CA CYS A 293 -19.27 -16.05 -4.10
C CYS A 293 -19.74 -14.62 -3.75
N ASP A 294 -20.99 -14.32 -4.12
CA ASP A 294 -21.83 -13.21 -3.62
C ASP A 294 -21.81 -13.06 -2.08
N LEU A 295 -21.48 -14.14 -1.35
CA LEU A 295 -21.25 -14.14 0.09
C LEU A 295 -20.18 -13.13 0.54
N LEU A 296 -19.09 -12.94 -0.22
CA LEU A 296 -18.05 -11.96 0.13
C LEU A 296 -18.48 -10.53 -0.16
N ILE A 297 -19.31 -10.31 -1.18
CA ILE A 297 -19.85 -8.98 -1.50
C ILE A 297 -20.65 -8.42 -0.31
N ASN A 298 -21.42 -9.29 0.35
CA ASN A 298 -22.29 -8.89 1.46
C ASN A 298 -21.58 -8.78 2.81
N LYS A 299 -20.32 -9.21 2.94
CA LYS A 299 -19.53 -9.04 4.17
C LYS A 299 -19.00 -7.62 4.26
N LYS A 300 -19.59 -6.83 5.17
CA LYS A 300 -19.26 -5.42 5.34
C LYS A 300 -17.93 -5.18 6.09
N TYR A 301 -17.67 -5.97 7.13
CA TYR A 301 -16.59 -5.73 8.10
C TYR A 301 -15.48 -6.79 8.07
N ASP A 302 -15.30 -7.42 6.91
CA ASP A 302 -14.23 -8.38 6.68
C ASP A 302 -13.17 -7.75 5.78
N VAL A 303 -11.90 -7.79 6.21
CA VAL A 303 -10.77 -7.18 5.48
C VAL A 303 -10.62 -7.78 4.09
N TRP A 304 -10.76 -9.10 3.98
CA TRP A 304 -10.60 -9.81 2.71
C TRP A 304 -11.75 -9.56 1.75
N ALA A 305 -12.98 -9.52 2.26
CA ALA A 305 -14.14 -9.07 1.51
C ALA A 305 -13.95 -7.64 0.98
N ASN A 306 -13.41 -6.73 1.81
CA ASN A 306 -13.11 -5.36 1.40
C ASN A 306 -12.03 -5.30 0.31
N PHE A 307 -10.95 -6.07 0.43
CA PHE A 307 -9.95 -6.22 -0.62
C PHE A 307 -10.52 -6.81 -1.90
N TYR A 308 -11.35 -7.85 -1.82
CA TYR A 308 -12.04 -8.43 -2.96
C TYR A 308 -12.89 -7.39 -3.70
N LYS A 309 -13.78 -6.69 -2.97
CA LYS A 309 -14.66 -5.65 -3.53
C LYS A 309 -13.84 -4.55 -4.21
N PHE A 310 -12.76 -4.11 -3.55
CA PHE A 310 -11.86 -3.07 -4.02
C PHE A 310 -11.09 -3.47 -5.29
N LEU A 311 -10.45 -4.63 -5.30
CA LEU A 311 -9.67 -5.08 -6.46
C LEU A 311 -10.56 -5.45 -7.64
N ASN A 312 -11.69 -6.13 -7.40
CA ASN A 312 -12.61 -6.46 -8.49
C ASN A 312 -13.26 -5.23 -9.10
N SER A 313 -13.65 -4.23 -8.30
CA SER A 313 -14.20 -2.99 -8.86
C SER A 313 -13.22 -2.32 -9.82
N TYR A 314 -11.91 -2.38 -9.53
CA TYR A 314 -10.88 -1.88 -10.43
C TYR A 314 -10.82 -2.65 -11.75
N LEU A 315 -10.91 -3.98 -11.73
CA LEU A 315 -10.91 -4.78 -12.95
C LEU A 315 -12.09 -4.42 -13.87
N TYR A 316 -13.29 -4.24 -13.30
CA TYR A 316 -14.46 -3.76 -14.05
C TYR A 316 -14.30 -2.32 -14.55
N PHE A 317 -13.71 -1.43 -13.74
CA PHE A 317 -13.43 -0.05 -14.15
C PHE A 317 -12.46 0.05 -15.34
N VAL A 318 -11.44 -0.82 -15.38
CA VAL A 318 -10.50 -0.90 -16.51
C VAL A 318 -11.21 -1.38 -17.78
N LYS A 319 -12.14 -2.34 -17.65
CA LYS A 319 -13.01 -2.82 -18.75
C LYS A 319 -14.11 -1.83 -19.15
N ARG A 320 -14.28 -0.73 -18.41
CA ARG A 320 -15.35 0.29 -18.59
C ARG A 320 -16.76 -0.22 -18.26
N GLU A 321 -16.84 -1.24 -17.45
CA GLU A 321 -18.10 -1.81 -16.93
C GLU A 321 -18.48 -1.08 -15.63
N TYR A 322 -18.89 0.20 -15.75
CA TYR A 322 -19.07 1.09 -14.60
C TYR A 322 -20.14 0.63 -13.60
N ASN A 323 -21.20 -0.01 -14.06
CA ASN A 323 -22.26 -0.54 -13.17
C ASN A 323 -21.71 -1.68 -12.29
N GLU A 324 -20.97 -2.61 -12.87
CA GLU A 324 -20.34 -3.71 -12.12
C GLU A 324 -19.23 -3.22 -11.19
N CYS A 325 -18.52 -2.16 -11.59
CA CYS A 325 -17.59 -1.45 -10.71
C CYS A 325 -18.32 -0.88 -9.47
N LEU A 326 -19.41 -0.13 -9.66
CA LEU A 326 -20.15 0.50 -8.56
C LEU A 326 -20.79 -0.53 -7.62
N LYS A 327 -21.36 -1.62 -8.15
CA LYS A 327 -21.94 -2.72 -7.37
C LYS A 327 -20.99 -3.32 -6.34
N ARG A 328 -19.67 -3.22 -6.58
CA ARG A 328 -18.64 -3.73 -5.67
C ARG A 328 -18.03 -2.60 -4.84
N PHE A 329 -17.66 -1.51 -5.52
CA PHE A 329 -16.93 -0.41 -4.90
C PHE A 329 -17.72 0.31 -3.81
N LEU A 330 -19.01 0.58 -4.03
CA LEU A 330 -19.83 1.30 -3.06
C LEU A 330 -20.06 0.48 -1.77
N PHE A 331 -19.84 -0.84 -1.81
CA PHE A 331 -19.93 -1.74 -0.66
C PHE A 331 -18.59 -1.96 0.07
N VAL A 332 -17.50 -1.31 -0.36
CA VAL A 332 -16.24 -1.29 0.41
C VAL A 332 -16.51 -0.60 1.74
N GLY A 333 -16.56 -1.36 2.83
CA GLY A 333 -16.96 -0.90 4.16
C GLY A 333 -15.87 -0.11 4.89
N ASP A 334 -14.61 -0.27 4.47
CA ASP A 334 -13.47 0.47 4.99
C ASP A 334 -13.38 1.86 4.32
N ASP A 335 -13.48 2.92 5.13
CA ASP A 335 -13.50 4.29 4.63
C ASP A 335 -12.15 4.73 4.03
N ILE A 336 -11.04 4.16 4.50
CA ILE A 336 -9.69 4.51 4.03
C ILE A 336 -9.43 3.97 2.63
N LEU A 337 -9.77 2.70 2.42
CA LEU A 337 -9.78 2.05 1.11
C LEU A 337 -10.75 2.78 0.20
N PHE A 338 -11.97 3.04 0.65
CA PHE A 338 -12.98 3.74 -0.14
C PHE A 338 -12.50 5.12 -0.58
N LEU A 339 -12.00 5.97 0.31
CA LEU A 339 -11.54 7.33 -0.04
C LEU A 339 -10.37 7.29 -1.03
N ASN A 340 -9.39 6.39 -0.83
CA ASN A 340 -8.29 6.21 -1.77
C ASN A 340 -8.78 5.76 -3.16
N GLY A 341 -9.69 4.77 -3.20
CA GLY A 341 -10.30 4.31 -4.44
C GLY A 341 -11.13 5.38 -5.15
N ALA A 342 -11.88 6.18 -4.38
CA ALA A 342 -12.71 7.26 -4.89
C ALA A 342 -11.85 8.34 -5.52
N GLN A 343 -10.76 8.74 -4.84
CA GLN A 343 -9.76 9.67 -5.39
C GLN A 343 -9.20 9.17 -6.72
N TYR A 344 -8.81 7.90 -6.78
CA TYR A 344 -8.31 7.29 -8.01
C TYR A 344 -9.36 7.32 -9.12
N TYR A 345 -10.59 6.88 -8.84
CA TYR A 345 -11.65 6.79 -9.83
C TYR A 345 -12.08 8.16 -10.35
N LEU A 346 -12.32 9.14 -9.48
CA LEU A 346 -12.72 10.49 -9.89
C LEU A 346 -11.65 11.14 -10.78
N ARG A 347 -10.38 11.05 -10.39
CA ARG A 347 -9.26 11.52 -11.21
C ARG A 347 -9.20 10.86 -12.59
N VAL A 348 -9.16 9.52 -12.63
CA VAL A 348 -9.00 8.78 -13.91
C VAL A 348 -10.25 8.91 -14.78
N ALA A 349 -11.44 8.98 -14.18
CA ALA A 349 -12.69 9.24 -14.89
C ALA A 349 -12.70 10.65 -15.52
N ASN A 350 -12.27 11.68 -14.78
CA ASN A 350 -12.11 13.03 -15.29
C ASN A 350 -11.12 13.10 -16.47
N GLU A 351 -9.97 12.43 -16.37
CA GLU A 351 -9.01 12.33 -17.47
C GLU A 351 -9.62 11.65 -18.71
N ARG A 352 -10.37 10.56 -18.52
CA ARG A 352 -11.09 9.85 -19.60
C ARG A 352 -12.16 10.74 -20.24
N LYS A 353 -12.92 11.49 -19.43
CA LYS A 353 -13.92 12.46 -19.88
C LYS A 353 -13.29 13.55 -20.75
N GLY A 354 -12.17 14.14 -20.31
CA GLY A 354 -11.44 15.13 -21.09
C GLY A 354 -10.99 14.60 -22.47
N LYS A 355 -10.51 13.35 -22.53
CA LYS A 355 -10.14 12.69 -23.79
C LYS A 355 -11.34 12.37 -24.69
N LYS A 356 -12.48 11.95 -24.13
CA LYS A 356 -13.71 11.67 -24.88
C LYS A 356 -14.37 12.93 -25.44
N LYS A 357 -14.45 14.01 -24.65
CA LYS A 357 -15.00 15.30 -25.10
C LYS A 357 -14.29 15.81 -26.35
N LYS A 358 -12.97 15.60 -26.43
CA LYS A 358 -12.16 15.91 -27.62
C LYS A 358 -12.45 15.02 -28.84
N LYS A 359 -12.96 13.79 -28.66
CA LYS A 359 -13.10 12.80 -29.74
C LYS A 359 -14.53 12.58 -30.24
N HIS A 360 -15.55 12.54 -29.38
CA HIS A 360 -16.87 11.96 -29.73
C HIS A 360 -18.09 12.80 -29.29
N GLY A 361 -17.91 14.06 -28.88
CA GLY A 361 -19.03 14.94 -28.48
C GLY A 361 -19.67 14.58 -27.12
N ALA A 362 -20.76 15.29 -26.75
CA ALA A 362 -21.29 15.36 -25.38
C ALA A 362 -22.07 14.12 -24.90
N SER A 363 -22.71 13.35 -25.78
CA SER A 363 -23.59 12.22 -25.39
C SER A 363 -22.83 11.07 -24.69
N SER A 364 -21.58 10.82 -25.10
CA SER A 364 -20.71 9.75 -24.56
C SER A 364 -20.09 10.04 -23.18
N VAL A 365 -20.34 11.25 -22.66
CA VAL A 365 -19.85 11.77 -21.38
C VAL A 365 -20.82 11.47 -20.23
N SER A 366 -22.11 11.31 -20.53
CA SER A 366 -23.20 11.08 -19.56
C SER A 366 -22.94 9.89 -18.61
N VAL A 367 -22.47 8.77 -19.14
CA VAL A 367 -22.19 7.55 -18.33
C VAL A 367 -21.05 7.77 -17.33
N ILE A 368 -20.01 8.53 -17.71
CA ILE A 368 -18.89 8.84 -16.82
C ILE A 368 -19.35 9.82 -15.73
N ASP A 369 -20.20 10.77 -16.09
CA ASP A 369 -20.77 11.73 -15.13
C ASP A 369 -21.68 11.03 -14.12
N ALA A 370 -22.54 10.12 -14.55
CA ALA A 370 -23.35 9.30 -13.66
C ALA A 370 -22.49 8.45 -12.71
N PHE A 371 -21.41 7.84 -13.23
CA PHE A 371 -20.47 7.08 -12.40
C PHE A 371 -19.81 7.94 -11.31
N MET A 372 -19.29 9.11 -11.69
CA MET A 372 -18.68 10.03 -10.73
C MET A 372 -19.69 10.60 -9.72
N ALA A 373 -20.91 10.90 -10.16
CA ALA A 373 -21.99 11.35 -9.28
C ALA A 373 -22.35 10.29 -8.22
N SER A 374 -22.41 9.01 -8.59
CA SER A 374 -22.64 7.92 -7.62
C SER A 374 -21.57 7.86 -6.54
N ILE A 375 -20.29 8.04 -6.90
CA ILE A 375 -19.19 8.06 -5.92
C ILE A 375 -19.32 9.28 -5.00
N ARG A 376 -19.59 10.48 -5.54
CA ARG A 376 -19.77 11.70 -4.74
C ARG A 376 -20.97 11.59 -3.79
N ASN A 377 -22.08 11.04 -4.27
CA ASN A 377 -23.26 10.78 -3.45
C ASN A 377 -22.95 9.81 -2.32
N GLU A 378 -22.15 8.77 -2.57
CA GLU A 378 -21.74 7.84 -1.52
C GLU A 378 -20.82 8.49 -0.48
N ILE A 379 -19.87 9.34 -0.91
CA ILE A 379 -19.07 10.16 0.03
C ILE A 379 -19.99 11.02 0.90
N LYS A 380 -20.98 11.68 0.29
CA LYS A 380 -21.98 12.46 1.02
C LYS A 380 -22.75 11.61 2.02
N ASN A 381 -23.25 10.44 1.62
CA ASN A 381 -24.00 9.54 2.48
C ASN A 381 -23.17 8.99 3.65
N ARG A 382 -21.86 8.77 3.45
CA ARG A 382 -20.96 8.25 4.49
C ARG A 382 -20.57 9.31 5.52
N PHE A 383 -20.31 10.53 5.08
CA PHE A 383 -19.67 11.56 5.89
C PHE A 383 -20.55 12.77 6.23
N ILE A 384 -21.76 12.87 5.67
CA ILE A 384 -22.80 13.83 6.07
C ILE A 384 -24.02 13.04 6.56
N LYS A 385 -24.40 13.21 7.84
CA LYS A 385 -25.72 12.76 8.31
C LYS A 385 -26.78 13.83 8.01
N GLN A 386 -27.99 13.41 7.62
CA GLN A 386 -29.13 14.33 7.56
C GLN A 386 -29.45 14.82 8.97
N GLY A 387 -29.16 16.09 9.26
CA GLY A 387 -29.76 16.79 10.39
C GLY A 387 -28.90 17.73 11.23
N GLU A 388 -27.56 17.80 11.19
CA GLU A 388 -26.81 18.83 11.97
C GLU A 388 -25.26 18.86 11.82
N ASP A 389 -24.69 19.96 12.35
CA ASP A 389 -23.32 20.38 12.70
C ASP A 389 -22.33 20.83 11.60
N TYR A 390 -21.75 22.04 11.81
CA TYR A 390 -20.74 22.70 10.97
C TYR A 390 -19.52 21.80 10.72
N TRP A 391 -19.12 21.04 11.73
CA TRP A 391 -17.95 20.17 11.66
C TRP A 391 -18.11 19.00 10.68
N ASP A 392 -19.33 18.51 10.45
CA ASP A 392 -19.57 17.44 9.48
C ASP A 392 -19.53 17.96 8.04
N VAL A 393 -19.97 19.20 7.81
CA VAL A 393 -19.81 19.90 6.53
C VAL A 393 -18.32 20.17 6.22
N VAL A 394 -17.57 20.64 7.22
CA VAL A 394 -16.12 20.86 7.11
C VAL A 394 -15.41 19.55 6.76
N LYS A 395 -15.68 18.45 7.47
CA LYS A 395 -15.12 17.12 7.18
C LYS A 395 -15.45 16.67 5.76
N TYR A 396 -16.71 16.81 5.34
CA TYR A 396 -17.12 16.45 3.99
C TYR A 396 -16.37 17.25 2.92
N ASN A 397 -16.29 18.57 3.07
CA ASN A 397 -15.57 19.44 2.14
C ASN A 397 -14.08 19.07 2.05
N TYR A 398 -13.49 18.69 3.19
CA TYR A 398 -12.13 18.16 3.27
C TYR A 398 -11.97 16.84 2.51
N MET A 399 -12.89 15.88 2.70
CA MET A 399 -12.89 14.62 1.96
C MET A 399 -13.09 14.83 0.47
N LEU A 400 -13.96 15.77 0.07
CA LEU A 400 -14.15 16.16 -1.33
C LEU A 400 -12.88 16.77 -1.91
N ALA A 401 -12.23 17.68 -1.20
CA ALA A 401 -10.96 18.26 -1.61
C ALA A 401 -9.90 17.18 -1.86
N PHE A 402 -9.81 16.22 -0.93
CA PHE A 402 -8.93 15.07 -1.09
C PHE A 402 -9.25 14.25 -2.33
N VAL A 403 -10.52 13.83 -2.51
CA VAL A 403 -10.88 12.93 -3.63
C VAL A 403 -10.85 13.63 -4.99
N GLU A 404 -11.13 14.93 -5.06
CA GLU A 404 -11.00 15.72 -6.29
C GLU A 404 -9.55 16.14 -6.56
N GLY A 405 -8.67 16.02 -5.56
CA GLY A 405 -7.29 16.44 -5.64
C GLY A 405 -7.11 17.96 -5.78
N GLU A 406 -8.03 18.70 -5.16
CA GLU A 406 -8.04 20.15 -5.11
C GLU A 406 -7.42 20.66 -3.80
N ASN A 407 -7.01 21.93 -3.78
CA ASN A 407 -6.59 22.55 -2.52
C ASN A 407 -7.85 22.82 -1.69
N TYR A 408 -7.81 22.44 -0.41
CA TYR A 408 -8.92 22.66 0.51
C TYR A 408 -9.35 24.13 0.60
N ASP A 409 -8.39 25.06 0.55
CA ASP A 409 -8.64 26.51 0.57
C ASP A 409 -9.44 27.04 -0.64
N ARG A 410 -9.69 26.20 -1.67
CA ARG A 410 -10.57 26.54 -2.80
C ARG A 410 -12.00 26.04 -2.62
N ILE A 411 -12.24 25.11 -1.70
CA ILE A 411 -13.54 24.45 -1.48
C ILE A 411 -14.27 25.07 -0.30
N CYS A 412 -13.53 25.61 0.68
CA CYS A 412 -14.06 26.58 1.64
C CYS A 412 -14.07 27.98 1.03
#